data_AF-A0AA40STM8-F1
#
_entry.id   AF-A0AA40STM8-F1
#
_cell.length_a   1.000
_cell.length_b   1.000
_cell.length_c   1.000
_cell.angle_alpha   90.00
_cell.angle_beta   90.00
_cell.angle_gamma   90.00
#
_symmetry.space_group_name_H-M   'P 1'
#
loop_
_entity.id
_entity.type
_entity.pdbx_description
1 polymer ?
#
loop_
_entity_poly.entity_id
_entity_poly.type
_entity_poly.pdbx_seq_one_letter_code
_entity_poly.pdbx_strand_id
1 'polypeptide(L)'
;MTSVESNESNFFEIDGIHLRIWEPDLIVLPIPENRSDSSISVEIVEIKIYLINNTPNTCHLNPNQTLIPELLMSDGQVLQRQITLDEPVDELQRNIPPQPGFGIWLRQFVSNLAHLLKRSETRAFDPRLINSGLRIPFTLALRLIWQNNRLQFQVINSPRYLPIIFSLLDKSWFFNGLQLGKYQFRFIWGNYGDSEPSSDPPTEETASAVQLATQFVNLRLIEPVGVDNNAVEVDGIRFEILVPERVLTLPEKKRRVVTRVQLGICITNNTPNPVRFNFFDTLIPQVVGADGQVHLREYYRRHTKRPLESDFSLVMPGESTTLFQEAGLYWRKGDQFILSIAAGDGGYWNFKVLKVDMYQIQLVYNNKYTAQEIEIYYRESLNTNLIEGLWIGMVSMPKVEFHLV
;
A
#
# COMPACT_ATOMS: atom_id res chain seq x y z
N MET A 1 23.99 -4.18 -9.41
CA MET A 1 23.39 -4.61 -8.13
C MET A 1 23.95 -3.71 -7.06
N THR A 2 23.15 -2.74 -6.61
CA THR A 2 23.42 -2.05 -5.35
C THR A 2 23.55 -3.13 -4.28
N SER A 3 24.60 -3.07 -3.47
CA SER A 3 24.60 -3.85 -2.22
C SER A 3 23.33 -3.44 -1.49
N VAL A 4 22.38 -4.36 -1.38
CA VAL A 4 21.32 -4.25 -0.38
C VAL A 4 22.09 -4.32 0.93
N GLU A 5 22.51 -3.16 1.44
CA GLU A 5 23.02 -3.08 2.81
C GLU A 5 21.92 -3.68 3.66
N SER A 6 22.18 -4.86 4.22
CA SER A 6 21.19 -5.56 4.99
C SER A 6 20.88 -4.69 6.20
N ASN A 7 19.71 -4.05 6.21
CA ASN A 7 19.20 -3.27 7.34
C ASN A 7 18.87 -4.17 8.56
N GLU A 8 19.32 -5.42 8.58
CA GLU A 8 19.06 -6.39 9.65
C GLU A 8 19.67 -5.99 11.01
N SER A 9 20.54 -4.98 11.07
CA SER A 9 21.08 -4.49 12.36
C SER A 9 20.29 -3.35 12.99
N ASN A 10 19.23 -2.83 12.36
CA ASN A 10 18.53 -1.62 12.82
C ASN A 10 17.19 -1.91 13.49
N PHE A 11 17.09 -3.00 14.25
CA PHE A 11 15.90 -3.28 15.05
C PHE A 11 15.99 -2.56 16.39
N PHE A 12 14.91 -1.86 16.75
CA PHE A 12 14.77 -1.25 18.08
C PHE A 12 13.95 -2.19 18.95
N GLU A 13 14.65 -2.85 19.87
CA GLU A 13 14.06 -3.63 20.96
C GLU A 13 14.01 -2.77 22.21
N ILE A 14 12.83 -2.64 22.81
CA ILE A 14 12.66 -1.97 24.09
C ILE A 14 11.89 -2.90 24.98
N ASP A 15 12.49 -3.25 26.12
CA ASP A 15 11.91 -4.15 27.10
C ASP A 15 11.34 -5.42 26.47
N GLY A 16 12.06 -6.03 25.53
CA GLY A 16 11.62 -7.24 24.82
C GLY A 16 10.50 -7.04 23.79
N ILE A 17 10.03 -5.82 23.55
CA ILE A 17 9.02 -5.52 22.53
C ILE A 17 9.71 -4.93 21.29
N HIS A 18 9.33 -5.43 20.11
CA HIS A 18 9.93 -5.05 18.83
C HIS A 18 8.84 -4.64 17.86
N LEU A 19 9.07 -3.54 17.15
CA LEU A 19 8.22 -3.10 16.05
C LEU A 19 9.02 -3.15 14.75
N ARG A 20 8.47 -3.74 13.69
CA ARG A 20 9.18 -3.96 12.42
C ARG A 20 8.29 -3.70 11.22
N ILE A 21 8.73 -2.88 10.26
CA ILE A 21 8.15 -2.87 8.91
C ILE A 21 8.61 -4.16 8.23
N TRP A 22 7.70 -5.06 7.90
CA TRP A 22 8.10 -6.30 7.24
C TRP A 22 8.17 -6.16 5.73
N GLU A 23 7.22 -5.44 5.15
CA GLU A 23 7.17 -5.19 3.71
C GLU A 23 6.55 -3.82 3.45
N PRO A 24 7.03 -3.06 2.45
CA PRO A 24 8.19 -3.34 1.57
C PRO A 24 9.52 -2.75 2.09
N ASP A 25 10.66 -3.23 1.60
CA ASP A 25 12.01 -2.69 1.92
C ASP A 25 12.36 -1.40 1.14
N LEU A 26 11.76 -1.26 -0.04
CA LEU A 26 11.89 -0.11 -0.93
C LEU A 26 10.50 0.34 -1.36
N ILE A 27 10.22 1.63 -1.18
CA ILE A 27 9.02 2.32 -1.64
C ILE A 27 9.45 3.34 -2.69
N VAL A 28 8.87 3.26 -3.88
CA VAL A 28 9.12 4.22 -4.95
C VAL A 28 7.80 4.86 -5.35
N LEU A 29 7.76 6.19 -5.29
CA LEU A 29 6.59 6.98 -5.61
C LEU A 29 6.94 8.01 -6.71
N PRO A 30 6.13 8.11 -7.77
CA PRO A 30 6.25 9.19 -8.73
C PRO A 30 5.73 10.49 -8.11
N ILE A 31 6.50 11.57 -8.23
CA ILE A 31 5.98 12.91 -7.94
C ILE A 31 5.08 13.33 -9.12
N PRO A 32 3.83 13.78 -8.88
CA PRO A 32 2.98 14.28 -9.96
C PRO A 32 3.61 15.51 -10.62
N GLU A 33 3.65 15.56 -11.96
CA GLU A 33 4.27 16.64 -12.73
C GLU A 33 3.58 18.00 -12.55
N ASN A 34 2.26 17.99 -12.34
CA ASN A 34 1.48 19.21 -12.19
C ASN A 34 1.54 19.72 -10.75
N ARG A 35 2.61 20.47 -10.45
CA ARG A 35 2.68 21.35 -9.26
C ARG A 35 1.76 22.56 -9.35
N SER A 36 0.85 22.62 -10.31
CA SER A 36 -0.20 23.64 -10.30
C SER A 36 -1.06 23.44 -9.05
N ASP A 37 -1.41 24.55 -8.38
CA ASP A 37 -1.97 24.60 -7.02
C ASP A 37 -3.31 23.85 -6.81
N SER A 38 -3.84 23.18 -7.84
CA SER A 38 -5.15 22.51 -7.81
C SER A 38 -5.12 20.99 -7.99
N SER A 39 -3.99 20.38 -8.37
CA SER A 39 -3.98 18.93 -8.60
C SER A 39 -3.63 18.17 -7.32
N ILE A 40 -4.63 17.44 -6.78
CA ILE A 40 -4.45 16.56 -5.63
C ILE A 40 -4.15 15.16 -6.17
N SER A 41 -2.94 14.67 -5.97
CA SER A 41 -2.64 13.26 -6.26
C SER A 41 -2.78 12.44 -4.99
N VAL A 42 -3.70 11.47 -5.01
CA VAL A 42 -3.90 10.50 -3.95
C VAL A 42 -3.29 9.16 -4.34
N GLU A 43 -2.36 8.63 -3.55
CA GLU A 43 -1.83 7.28 -3.69
C GLU A 43 -2.15 6.48 -2.43
N ILE A 44 -2.41 5.17 -2.57
CA ILE A 44 -2.53 4.29 -1.42
C ILE A 44 -1.33 3.34 -1.36
N VAL A 45 -0.63 3.35 -0.24
CA VAL A 45 0.48 2.43 0.03
C VAL A 45 0.09 1.50 1.16
N GLU A 46 0.24 0.20 0.97
CA GLU A 46 0.02 -0.79 2.02
C GLU A 46 1.37 -1.22 2.62
N ILE A 47 1.57 -0.93 3.91
CA ILE A 47 2.79 -1.32 4.65
C ILE A 47 2.41 -2.36 5.69
N LYS A 48 3.09 -3.52 5.67
CA LYS A 48 2.91 -4.53 6.71
C LYS A 48 3.87 -4.26 7.85
N ILE A 49 3.32 -4.18 9.04
CA ILE A 49 4.08 -4.02 10.27
C ILE A 49 3.84 -5.22 11.17
N TYR A 50 4.89 -5.64 11.87
CA TYR A 50 4.79 -6.63 12.91
C TYR A 50 5.15 -6.02 14.24
N LEU A 51 4.38 -6.42 15.23
CA LEU A 51 4.69 -6.20 16.62
C LEU A 51 4.98 -7.55 17.25
N ILE A 52 6.18 -7.67 17.84
CA ILE A 52 6.70 -8.91 18.38
C ILE A 52 6.95 -8.67 19.87
N ASN A 53 6.38 -9.52 20.72
CA ASN A 53 6.63 -9.50 22.15
C ASN A 53 7.55 -10.67 22.53
N ASN A 54 8.84 -10.41 22.69
CA ASN A 54 9.84 -11.38 23.14
C ASN A 54 9.98 -11.45 24.66
N THR A 55 9.20 -10.67 25.43
CA THR A 55 9.19 -10.80 26.89
C THR A 55 8.49 -12.07 27.33
N PRO A 56 8.77 -12.59 28.54
CA PRO A 56 7.98 -13.66 29.14
C PRO A 56 6.55 -13.22 29.52
N ASN A 57 6.28 -11.92 29.56
CA ASN A 57 5.01 -11.36 30.04
C ASN A 57 4.11 -10.95 28.87
N THR A 58 2.81 -10.83 29.12
CA THR A 58 1.90 -10.24 28.15
C THR A 58 2.04 -8.71 28.22
N CYS A 59 2.17 -8.04 27.08
CA CYS A 59 2.14 -6.58 27.03
C CYS A 59 0.78 -6.09 26.56
N HIS A 60 0.35 -4.95 27.11
CA HIS A 60 -0.90 -4.30 26.75
C HIS A 60 -0.62 -3.01 26.00
N LEU A 61 -1.13 -2.88 24.78
CA LEU A 61 -0.97 -1.66 23.99
C LEU A 61 -1.84 -0.53 24.54
N ASN A 62 -1.25 0.63 24.75
CA ASN A 62 -2.00 1.81 25.15
C ASN A 62 -2.81 2.33 23.95
N PRO A 63 -4.15 2.43 24.03
CA PRO A 63 -4.98 2.91 22.91
C PRO A 63 -4.71 4.37 22.52
N ASN A 64 -4.08 5.14 23.41
CA ASN A 64 -3.71 6.54 23.16
C ASN A 64 -2.37 6.66 22.39
N GLN A 65 -1.62 5.57 22.28
CA GLN A 65 -0.40 5.53 21.47
C GLN A 65 -0.74 5.35 20.00
N THR A 66 0.14 5.88 19.15
CA THR A 66 -0.05 5.92 17.71
C THR A 66 1.29 5.68 17.01
N LEU A 67 1.21 5.23 15.76
CA LEU A 67 2.35 5.20 14.85
C LEU A 67 2.51 6.59 14.23
N ILE A 68 3.68 7.17 14.39
CA ILE A 68 4.05 8.50 13.90
C ILE A 68 5.06 8.28 12.78
N PRO A 69 4.78 8.68 11.54
CA PRO A 69 5.74 8.58 10.47
C PRO A 69 6.93 9.53 10.74
N GLU A 70 8.12 9.04 10.44
CA GLU A 70 9.34 9.83 10.42
C GLU A 70 10.02 9.65 9.06
N LEU A 71 10.49 10.76 8.51
CA LEU A 71 11.25 10.80 7.28
C LEU A 71 12.62 11.43 7.52
N LEU A 72 13.67 10.76 7.05
CA LEU A 72 15.02 11.32 6.97
C LEU A 72 15.37 11.63 5.53
N MET A 73 16.10 12.72 5.33
CA MET A 73 16.80 12.99 4.08
C MET A 73 18.03 12.08 3.92
N SER A 74 18.63 12.06 2.73
CA SER A 74 19.82 11.25 2.44
C SER A 74 21.06 11.61 3.27
N ASP A 75 21.08 12.79 3.88
CA ASP A 75 22.13 13.24 4.81
C ASP A 75 21.85 12.83 6.28
N GLY A 76 20.73 12.14 6.53
CA GLY A 76 20.30 11.70 7.86
C GLY A 76 19.52 12.76 8.65
N GLN A 77 19.31 13.96 8.11
CA GLN A 77 18.51 14.99 8.78
C GLN A 77 17.03 14.60 8.80
N VAL A 78 16.42 14.68 9.98
CA VAL A 78 14.99 14.45 10.18
C VAL A 78 14.20 15.59 9.53
N LEU A 79 13.26 15.26 8.65
CA LEU A 79 12.32 16.23 8.11
C LEU A 79 11.30 16.61 9.18
N GLN A 80 11.15 17.92 9.38
CA GLN A 80 10.17 18.46 10.31
C GLN A 80 8.76 18.12 9.81
N ARG A 81 8.08 17.24 10.55
CA ARG A 81 6.65 16.97 10.35
C ARG A 81 5.84 18.10 10.97
N GLN A 82 4.79 18.50 10.29
CA GLN A 82 3.73 19.32 10.86
C GLN A 82 2.51 18.45 11.07
N ILE A 83 1.90 18.57 12.23
CA ILE A 83 0.65 17.89 12.51
C ILE A 83 -0.43 18.95 12.54
N THR A 84 -1.45 18.74 11.71
CA THR A 84 -2.67 19.51 11.80
C THR A 84 -3.65 18.64 12.57
N LEU A 85 -4.03 19.06 13.79
CA LEU A 85 -5.29 18.60 14.37
C LEU A 85 -6.36 19.16 13.44
N ASP A 86 -6.94 18.30 12.60
CA ASP A 86 -7.86 18.67 11.52
C ASP A 86 -8.70 19.91 11.86
N GLU A 87 -8.46 21.02 11.14
CA GLU A 87 -9.61 21.74 10.62
C GLU A 87 -10.31 20.72 9.72
N PRO A 88 -11.59 20.42 9.96
CA PRO A 88 -12.22 19.27 9.36
C PRO A 88 -12.10 19.40 7.85
N VAL A 89 -11.50 18.38 7.21
CA VAL A 89 -11.51 18.15 5.75
C VAL A 89 -12.95 17.95 5.21
N ASP A 90 -13.94 18.23 6.05
CA ASP A 90 -15.36 18.42 5.76
C ASP A 90 -15.63 19.25 4.52
N GLU A 91 -14.83 20.25 4.12
CA GLU A 91 -15.17 21.00 2.89
C GLU A 91 -14.97 20.17 1.61
N LEU A 92 -13.98 19.27 1.57
CA LEU A 92 -13.87 18.30 0.48
C LEU A 92 -14.85 17.13 0.66
N GLN A 93 -15.21 16.77 1.89
CA GLN A 93 -16.15 15.69 2.15
C GLN A 93 -17.65 16.09 2.08
N ARG A 94 -18.02 17.38 2.23
CA ARG A 94 -19.42 17.87 2.21
C ARG A 94 -20.04 17.87 0.83
N ASN A 95 -19.22 17.86 -0.24
CA ASN A 95 -19.69 17.65 -1.60
C ASN A 95 -19.87 16.17 -1.96
N ILE A 96 -19.61 15.26 -1.01
CA ILE A 96 -19.94 13.84 -1.16
C ILE A 96 -21.45 13.71 -0.92
N PRO A 97 -22.27 13.38 -1.94
CA PRO A 97 -23.67 13.02 -1.68
C PRO A 97 -23.68 11.85 -0.68
N PRO A 98 -24.48 11.90 0.39
CA PRO A 98 -24.51 10.86 1.41
C PRO A 98 -24.90 9.53 0.75
N GLN A 99 -23.91 8.71 0.45
CA GLN A 99 -24.08 7.30 0.15
C GLN A 99 -23.16 6.55 1.12
N PRO A 100 -23.76 5.70 1.95
CA PRO A 100 -24.51 4.61 1.36
C PRO A 100 -25.98 4.61 1.81
N GLY A 101 -26.90 4.26 0.90
CA GLY A 101 -28.32 4.16 1.23
C GLY A 101 -28.52 3.33 2.50
N PHE A 102 -29.47 3.73 3.35
CA PHE A 102 -29.78 3.16 4.67
C PHE A 102 -29.58 1.63 4.77
N GLY A 103 -29.88 0.87 3.71
CA GLY A 103 -29.65 -0.58 3.65
C GLY A 103 -28.19 -1.07 3.76
N ILE A 104 -27.17 -0.31 3.35
CA ILE A 104 -25.75 -0.71 3.52
C ILE A 104 -25.28 -0.40 4.93
N TRP A 105 -25.62 0.79 5.46
CA TRP A 105 -25.38 1.12 6.87
C TRP A 105 -26.08 0.11 7.79
N LEU A 106 -27.34 -0.25 7.50
CA LEU A 106 -28.07 -1.27 8.24
C LEU A 106 -27.43 -2.66 8.08
N ARG A 107 -26.90 -3.01 6.90
CA ARG A 107 -26.15 -4.28 6.73
C ARG A 107 -24.83 -4.29 7.50
N GLN A 108 -24.10 -3.18 7.56
CA GLN A 108 -22.89 -3.05 8.37
C GLN A 108 -23.23 -3.09 9.87
N PHE A 109 -24.27 -2.38 10.29
CA PHE A 109 -24.77 -2.42 11.66
C PHE A 109 -25.24 -3.83 12.04
N VAL A 110 -26.06 -4.48 11.22
CA VAL A 110 -26.52 -5.86 11.45
C VAL A 110 -25.37 -6.87 11.35
N SER A 111 -24.38 -6.65 10.48
CA SER A 111 -23.17 -7.50 10.43
C SER A 111 -22.32 -7.33 11.67
N ASN A 112 -22.14 -6.11 12.16
CA ASN A 112 -21.42 -5.82 13.39
C ASN A 112 -22.18 -6.37 14.61
N LEU A 113 -23.51 -6.23 14.65
CA LEU A 113 -24.37 -6.77 15.69
C LEU A 113 -24.40 -8.31 15.65
N ALA A 114 -24.46 -8.91 14.45
CA ALA A 114 -24.37 -10.35 14.27
C ALA A 114 -22.99 -10.88 14.67
N HIS A 115 -21.90 -10.16 14.38
CA HIS A 115 -20.57 -10.49 14.90
C HIS A 115 -20.49 -10.35 16.43
N LEU A 116 -21.16 -9.35 16.99
CA LEU A 116 -21.27 -9.14 18.44
C LEU A 116 -22.06 -10.27 19.11
N LEU A 117 -23.13 -10.75 18.47
CA LEU A 117 -24.03 -11.79 18.97
C LEU A 117 -23.51 -13.22 18.71
N LYS A 118 -22.76 -13.47 17.62
CA LYS A 118 -22.04 -14.73 17.37
C LYS A 118 -20.79 -14.89 18.24
N ARG A 119 -20.49 -13.91 19.09
CA ARG A 119 -19.44 -13.94 20.12
C ARG A 119 -19.90 -14.77 21.33
N SER A 120 -20.58 -15.89 21.09
CA SER A 120 -20.82 -16.92 22.08
C SER A 120 -19.57 -17.80 22.19
N GLU A 121 -18.94 -17.81 23.36
CA GLU A 121 -17.87 -18.70 23.84
C GLU A 121 -16.47 -18.65 23.19
N THR A 122 -16.25 -17.90 22.12
CA THR A 122 -14.86 -17.57 21.74
C THR A 122 -14.32 -16.55 22.75
N ARG A 123 -13.33 -16.98 23.56
CA ARG A 123 -12.56 -16.11 24.48
C ARG A 123 -12.39 -14.74 23.82
N ALA A 124 -12.88 -13.69 24.48
CA ALA A 124 -12.80 -12.33 23.95
C ALA A 124 -11.32 -12.01 23.70
N PHE A 125 -10.89 -12.15 22.45
CA PHE A 125 -9.58 -11.70 22.03
C PHE A 125 -9.57 -10.19 22.26
N ASP A 126 -8.84 -9.77 23.28
CA ASP A 126 -8.51 -8.36 23.45
C ASP A 126 -7.38 -8.07 22.46
N PRO A 127 -7.64 -7.35 21.36
CA PRO A 127 -6.62 -7.05 20.36
C PRO A 127 -5.47 -6.20 20.92
N ARG A 128 -5.58 -5.73 22.17
CA ARG A 128 -4.56 -4.97 22.87
C ARG A 128 -3.55 -5.84 23.61
N LEU A 129 -3.87 -7.12 23.86
CA LEU A 129 -2.99 -8.05 24.56
C LEU A 129 -2.10 -8.82 23.57
N ILE A 130 -0.79 -8.69 23.74
CA ILE A 130 0.21 -9.40 22.96
C ILE A 130 0.89 -10.39 23.89
N ASN A 131 0.55 -11.68 23.76
CA ASN A 131 1.18 -12.69 24.60
C ASN A 131 2.67 -12.84 24.27
N SER A 132 3.42 -13.36 25.23
CA SER A 132 4.82 -13.74 25.07
C SER A 132 5.04 -14.63 23.83
N GLY A 133 6.08 -14.32 23.06
CA GLY A 133 6.49 -15.01 21.83
C GLY A 133 5.55 -14.82 20.64
N LEU A 134 4.47 -14.05 20.78
CA LEU A 134 3.56 -13.80 19.66
C LEU A 134 4.06 -12.66 18.77
N ARG A 135 3.91 -12.92 17.47
CA ARG A 135 4.12 -11.98 16.39
C ARG A 135 2.77 -11.61 15.79
N ILE A 136 2.36 -10.35 15.93
CA ILE A 136 1.08 -9.85 15.42
C ILE A 136 1.34 -9.05 14.14
N PRO A 137 0.96 -9.56 12.95
CA PRO A 137 0.93 -8.76 11.73
C PRO A 137 -0.24 -7.79 11.74
N PHE A 138 -0.01 -6.58 11.26
CA PHE A 138 -1.07 -5.67 10.81
C PHE A 138 -0.62 -4.91 9.57
N THR A 139 -1.58 -4.61 8.70
CA THR A 139 -1.33 -3.84 7.47
C THR A 139 -1.85 -2.42 7.68
N LEU A 140 -0.97 -1.43 7.55
CA LEU A 140 -1.35 -0.03 7.46
C LEU A 140 -1.61 0.33 6.00
N ALA A 141 -2.78 0.87 5.72
CA ALA A 141 -3.03 1.57 4.47
C ALA A 141 -2.71 3.05 4.69
N LEU A 142 -1.67 3.55 4.02
CA LEU A 142 -1.32 4.96 3.99
C LEU A 142 -1.94 5.60 2.77
N ARG A 143 -2.71 6.66 2.97
CA ARG A 143 -3.02 7.62 1.94
C ARG A 143 -1.87 8.62 1.85
N LEU A 144 -1.29 8.74 0.69
CA LEU A 144 -0.29 9.75 0.38
C LEU A 144 -0.96 10.78 -0.51
N ILE A 145 -1.04 12.01 -0.02
CA ILE A 145 -1.69 13.12 -0.72
C ILE A 145 -0.62 14.15 -1.04
N TRP A 146 -0.39 14.39 -2.33
CA TRP A 146 0.45 15.48 -2.80
C TRP A 146 -0.41 16.71 -3.07
N GLN A 147 -0.10 17.82 -2.39
CA GLN A 147 -0.74 19.12 -2.61
C GLN A 147 0.22 20.25 -2.25
N ASN A 148 0.35 21.26 -3.10
CA ASN A 148 1.17 22.47 -2.84
C ASN A 148 2.63 22.18 -2.44
N ASN A 149 3.28 21.21 -3.09
CA ASN A 149 4.63 20.70 -2.74
C ASN A 149 4.75 20.15 -1.31
N ARG A 150 3.63 19.74 -0.71
CA ARG A 150 3.57 19.06 0.58
C ARG A 150 3.09 17.64 0.36
N LEU A 151 3.72 16.71 1.05
CA LEU A 151 3.23 15.34 1.15
C LEU A 151 2.51 15.18 2.47
N GLN A 152 1.22 14.90 2.39
CA GLN A 152 0.42 14.50 3.53
C GLN A 152 0.36 12.98 3.58
N PHE A 153 0.76 12.43 4.72
CA PHE A 153 0.54 11.04 5.09
C PHE A 153 -0.72 10.99 5.94
N GLN A 154 -1.70 10.22 5.53
CA GLN A 154 -2.90 9.95 6.31
C GLN A 154 -3.04 8.43 6.47
N VAL A 155 -3.13 7.95 7.70
CA VAL A 155 -3.36 6.52 7.94
C VAL A 155 -4.85 6.25 7.76
N ILE A 156 -5.19 5.39 6.81
CA ILE A 156 -6.57 5.01 6.53
C ILE A 156 -6.90 3.76 7.34
N ASN A 157 -8.05 3.78 8.02
CA ASN A 157 -8.62 2.56 8.56
C ASN A 157 -9.10 1.67 7.42
N SER A 158 -8.41 0.56 7.20
CA SER A 158 -8.94 -0.48 6.33
C SER A 158 -9.84 -1.38 7.17
N PRO A 159 -11.17 -1.42 6.91
CA PRO A 159 -12.12 -2.23 7.67
C PRO A 159 -11.87 -3.74 7.55
N ARG A 160 -10.88 -4.15 6.75
CA ARG A 160 -10.50 -5.54 6.49
C ARG A 160 -9.55 -6.11 7.54
N TYR A 161 -8.84 -5.27 8.27
CA TYR A 161 -7.86 -5.73 9.25
C TYR A 161 -8.45 -5.61 10.66
N LEU A 162 -7.94 -6.44 11.58
CA LEU A 162 -8.40 -6.46 12.98
C LEU A 162 -8.51 -5.03 13.50
N PRO A 163 -9.55 -4.70 14.29
CA PRO A 163 -9.64 -3.42 14.97
C PRO A 163 -8.58 -3.39 16.07
N ILE A 164 -7.31 -3.31 15.69
CA ILE A 164 -6.29 -2.82 16.59
C ILE A 164 -6.62 -1.34 16.69
N ILE A 165 -7.25 -1.00 17.81
CA ILE A 165 -7.75 0.34 18.13
C ILE A 165 -6.52 1.20 18.42
N PHE A 166 -5.83 1.59 17.37
CA PHE A 166 -5.02 2.78 17.44
C PHE A 166 -5.96 3.97 17.29
N SER A 167 -5.72 5.01 18.08
CA SER A 167 -6.25 6.36 17.84
C SER A 167 -5.67 7.00 16.56
N LEU A 168 -5.20 6.18 15.62
CA LEU A 168 -4.68 6.56 14.30
C LEU A 168 -5.76 7.13 13.38
N LEU A 169 -7.03 6.90 13.72
CA LEU A 169 -8.16 7.40 12.94
C LEU A 169 -8.03 8.92 12.80
N ASP A 170 -8.03 9.36 11.54
CA ASP A 170 -8.09 10.75 11.12
C ASP A 170 -6.82 11.59 11.34
N LYS A 171 -5.71 10.98 11.77
CA LYS A 171 -4.44 11.72 11.86
C LYS A 171 -3.77 11.89 10.50
N SER A 172 -3.36 13.12 10.23
CA SER A 172 -2.61 13.53 9.05
C SER A 172 -1.28 14.15 9.45
N TRP A 173 -0.20 13.72 8.81
CA TRP A 173 1.14 14.28 8.97
C TRP A 173 1.58 14.93 7.68
N PHE A 174 2.04 16.17 7.75
CA PHE A 174 2.50 16.93 6.60
C PHE A 174 4.02 17.04 6.62
N PHE A 175 4.64 16.75 5.48
CA PHE A 175 6.05 16.95 5.25
C PHE A 175 6.22 17.99 4.15
N ASN A 176 6.88 19.09 4.52
CA ASN A 176 7.16 20.20 3.63
C ASN A 176 8.53 20.03 2.97
N GLY A 177 8.70 20.64 1.79
CA GLY A 177 10.01 20.77 1.16
C GLY A 177 10.57 19.44 0.65
N LEU A 178 9.71 18.45 0.41
CA LEU A 178 10.14 17.22 -0.26
C LEU A 178 10.54 17.52 -1.70
N GLN A 179 11.69 16.98 -2.07
CA GLN A 179 12.28 17.09 -3.40
C GLN A 179 12.42 15.69 -3.98
N LEU A 180 12.84 15.62 -5.24
CA LEU A 180 13.22 14.36 -5.85
C LEU A 180 14.47 13.83 -5.14
N GLY A 181 14.48 12.54 -4.82
CA GLY A 181 15.62 11.97 -4.12
C GLY A 181 15.31 10.73 -3.31
N LYS A 182 16.29 10.39 -2.47
CA LYS A 182 16.27 9.25 -1.56
C LYS A 182 16.00 9.74 -0.15
N TYR A 183 15.08 9.07 0.49
CA TYR A 183 14.65 9.29 1.86
C TYR A 183 14.68 7.98 2.61
N GLN A 184 14.74 8.05 3.93
CA GLN A 184 14.47 6.90 4.79
C GLN A 184 13.17 7.14 5.55
N PHE A 185 12.33 6.13 5.60
CA PHE A 185 11.03 6.19 6.24
C PHE A 185 10.95 5.16 7.37
N ARG A 186 10.38 5.54 8.50
CA ARG A 186 10.03 4.60 9.57
C ARG A 186 8.79 5.08 10.31
N PHE A 187 8.27 4.22 11.18
CA PHE A 187 7.30 4.63 12.18
C PHE A 187 7.91 4.65 13.56
N ILE A 188 7.50 5.62 14.35
CA ILE A 188 7.79 5.71 15.76
C ILE A 188 6.48 5.51 16.52
N TRP A 189 6.50 4.62 17.49
CA TRP A 189 5.39 4.36 18.38
C TRP A 189 5.51 5.22 19.63
N GLY A 190 4.52 6.05 19.88
CA GLY A 190 4.53 6.91 21.06
C GLY A 190 3.20 7.57 21.34
N ASN A 191 3.14 8.29 22.47
CA ASN A 191 2.05 9.19 22.75
C ASN A 191 2.17 10.43 21.87
N TYR A 192 1.01 10.93 21.45
CA TYR A 192 0.93 12.12 20.61
C TYR A 192 1.40 13.39 21.35
N GLY A 193 0.99 13.55 22.61
CA GLY A 193 1.16 14.78 23.39
C GLY A 193 2.58 15.07 23.87
N ASP A 194 3.47 14.08 23.84
CA ASP A 194 4.82 14.20 24.43
C ASP A 194 5.86 14.74 23.42
N SER A 195 5.42 15.12 22.20
CA SER A 195 6.32 15.42 21.08
C SER A 195 6.24 16.83 20.51
N GLU A 196 5.48 17.75 21.12
CA GLU A 196 5.75 19.17 20.87
C GLU A 196 7.10 19.49 21.53
N PRO A 197 8.13 19.90 20.76
CA PRO A 197 9.38 20.35 21.35
C PRO A 197 9.06 21.61 22.15
N SER A 198 8.86 21.47 23.47
CA SER A 198 8.74 22.65 24.33
C SER A 198 10.04 23.44 24.14
N SER A 199 9.91 24.69 23.73
CA SER A 199 11.05 25.61 23.62
C SER A 199 11.74 25.88 24.96
N ASP A 200 11.11 25.45 26.06
CA ASP A 200 11.66 25.57 27.40
C ASP A 200 12.72 24.49 27.64
N PRO A 201 13.94 24.87 28.07
CA PRO A 201 14.99 23.92 28.37
C PRO A 201 14.54 22.98 29.50
N PRO A 202 14.68 21.65 29.33
CA PRO A 202 14.19 20.68 30.30
C PRO A 202 14.88 20.91 31.64
N THR A 203 14.13 21.33 32.65
CA THR A 203 14.71 21.68 33.96
C THR A 203 14.85 20.47 34.89
N GLU A 204 14.29 19.30 34.56
CA GLU A 204 14.51 18.07 35.32
C GLU A 204 14.60 16.86 34.37
N GLU A 205 15.63 16.02 34.54
CA GLU A 205 15.86 14.74 33.86
C GLU A 205 14.73 13.74 34.20
N THR A 206 13.54 13.98 33.64
CA THR A 206 12.48 12.97 33.66
C THR A 206 12.89 11.91 32.65
N ALA A 207 13.21 10.71 33.13
CA ALA A 207 13.65 9.58 32.30
C ALA A 207 12.73 9.43 31.08
N SER A 208 13.27 9.75 29.90
CA SER A 208 12.56 9.68 28.63
C SER A 208 11.93 8.31 28.48
N ALA A 209 10.60 8.24 28.40
CA ALA A 209 9.89 7.01 28.12
C ALA A 209 10.44 6.44 26.81
N VAL A 210 11.08 5.28 26.90
CA VAL A 210 11.82 4.69 25.78
C VAL A 210 10.85 4.46 24.61
N GLN A 211 11.17 5.02 23.44
CA GLN A 211 10.27 5.12 22.31
C GLN A 211 10.52 4.01 21.28
N LEU A 212 9.54 3.14 21.06
CA LEU A 212 9.61 2.05 20.07
C LEU A 212 9.62 2.63 18.66
N ALA A 213 10.49 2.11 17.79
CA ALA A 213 10.55 2.52 16.38
C ALA A 213 10.71 1.31 15.47
N THR A 214 10.16 1.38 14.26
CA THR A 214 10.50 0.42 13.21
C THR A 214 11.91 0.70 12.70
N GLN A 215 12.48 -0.28 12.00
CA GLN A 215 13.65 -0.01 11.17
C GLN A 215 13.28 0.97 10.04
N PHE A 216 14.31 1.59 9.46
CA PHE A 216 14.17 2.41 8.27
C PHE A 216 13.96 1.55 7.02
N VAL A 217 13.04 1.98 6.17
CA VAL A 217 12.86 1.51 4.79
C VAL A 217 13.19 2.64 3.83
N ASN A 218 13.71 2.29 2.65
CA ASN A 218 14.10 3.28 1.67
C ASN A 218 12.85 3.82 0.96
N LEU A 219 12.69 5.13 0.94
CA LEU A 219 11.67 5.83 0.16
C LEU A 219 12.36 6.60 -0.97
N ARG A 220 11.86 6.49 -2.18
CA ARG A 220 12.35 7.26 -3.33
C ARG A 220 11.22 8.04 -3.95
N LEU A 221 11.46 9.33 -4.11
CA LEU A 221 10.60 10.23 -4.85
C LEU A 221 11.26 10.50 -6.20
N ILE A 222 10.60 10.12 -7.28
CA ILE A 222 11.16 10.16 -8.64
C ILE A 222 10.22 10.87 -9.60
N GLU A 223 10.77 11.38 -10.70
CA GLU A 223 9.96 11.92 -11.79
C GLU A 223 9.43 10.76 -12.66
N PRO A 224 8.20 10.87 -13.17
CA PRO A 224 7.77 10.11 -14.32
C PRO A 224 8.75 10.30 -15.49
N VAL A 225 8.90 9.26 -16.30
CA VAL A 225 9.72 9.27 -17.52
C VAL A 225 8.91 8.74 -18.70
N GLY A 226 9.37 9.04 -19.92
CA GLY A 226 8.70 8.63 -21.16
C GLY A 226 7.89 9.74 -21.81
N VAL A 227 7.36 9.47 -23.01
CA VAL A 227 6.63 10.48 -23.81
C VAL A 227 5.27 10.82 -23.20
N ASP A 228 4.63 9.84 -22.55
CA ASP A 228 3.29 9.96 -21.97
C ASP A 228 3.31 10.05 -20.43
N ASN A 229 4.50 10.15 -19.83
CA ASN A 229 4.70 10.15 -18.38
C ASN A 229 4.01 8.95 -17.69
N ASN A 230 4.00 7.82 -18.39
CA ASN A 230 3.40 6.56 -17.96
C ASN A 230 4.43 5.58 -17.38
N ALA A 231 5.70 5.99 -17.28
CA ALA A 231 6.76 5.15 -16.77
C ALA A 231 7.52 5.82 -15.62
N VAL A 232 8.22 4.99 -14.85
CA VAL A 232 9.16 5.39 -13.80
C VAL A 232 10.40 4.52 -13.91
N GLU A 233 11.56 5.06 -13.56
CA GLU A 233 12.83 4.32 -13.60
C GLU A 233 13.53 4.32 -12.24
N VAL A 234 13.94 3.12 -11.81
CA VAL A 234 14.55 2.88 -10.50
C VAL A 234 15.75 1.99 -10.67
N ASP A 235 16.95 2.51 -10.37
CA ASP A 235 18.21 1.76 -10.45
C ASP A 235 18.43 1.07 -11.81
N GLY A 236 18.01 1.71 -12.90
CA GLY A 236 18.10 1.16 -14.26
C GLY A 236 16.99 0.16 -14.61
N ILE A 237 15.94 0.02 -13.79
CA ILE A 237 14.75 -0.75 -14.15
C ILE A 237 13.61 0.22 -14.42
N ARG A 238 13.07 0.21 -15.64
CA ARG A 238 11.93 1.03 -16.03
C ARG A 238 10.64 0.23 -15.91
N PHE A 239 9.66 0.76 -15.19
CA PHE A 239 8.31 0.22 -15.05
C PHE A 239 7.34 1.15 -15.77
N GLU A 240 6.57 0.62 -16.70
CA GLU A 240 5.63 1.39 -17.53
C GLU A 240 4.24 0.76 -17.48
N ILE A 241 3.22 1.56 -17.17
CA ILE A 241 1.83 1.11 -17.23
C ILE A 241 1.32 1.14 -18.68
N LEU A 242 0.68 0.06 -19.10
CA LEU A 242 0.09 -0.11 -20.42
C LEU A 242 -1.44 -0.12 -20.33
N VAL A 243 -2.07 0.89 -20.93
CA VAL A 243 -3.53 1.00 -21.11
C VAL A 243 -3.80 1.31 -22.59
N PRO A 244 -3.72 0.31 -23.48
CA PRO A 244 -3.82 0.54 -24.92
C PRO A 244 -5.20 1.08 -25.33
N GLU A 245 -6.27 0.66 -24.65
CA GLU A 245 -7.63 1.15 -24.85
C GLU A 245 -8.02 2.09 -23.70
N ARG A 246 -7.96 3.41 -23.94
CA ARG A 246 -8.35 4.44 -22.96
C ARG A 246 -9.84 4.79 -23.00
N VAL A 247 -10.61 4.24 -23.93
CA VAL A 247 -12.06 4.41 -24.00
C VAL A 247 -12.69 3.03 -23.92
N LEU A 248 -13.30 2.73 -22.78
CA LEU A 248 -13.83 1.42 -22.46
C LEU A 248 -15.36 1.44 -22.55
N THR A 249 -15.91 0.71 -23.50
CA THR A 249 -17.37 0.62 -23.68
C THR A 249 -17.99 -0.35 -22.70
N LEU A 250 -19.03 0.09 -22.00
CA LEU A 250 -19.80 -0.77 -21.12
C LEU A 250 -20.41 -1.94 -21.92
N PRO A 251 -20.33 -3.19 -21.43
CA PRO A 251 -21.01 -4.30 -22.08
C PRO A 251 -22.52 -4.07 -22.06
N GLU A 252 -23.24 -4.71 -22.98
CA GLU A 252 -24.70 -4.75 -22.90
C GLU A 252 -25.17 -5.28 -21.54
N LYS A 253 -26.30 -4.77 -21.03
CA LYS A 253 -26.94 -5.21 -19.77
C LYS A 253 -27.55 -6.62 -19.88
N LYS A 254 -26.74 -7.60 -20.24
CA LYS A 254 -27.08 -9.02 -20.37
C LYS A 254 -26.21 -9.82 -19.41
N ARG A 255 -26.77 -10.88 -18.84
CA ARG A 255 -26.03 -11.76 -17.92
C ARG A 255 -24.85 -12.39 -18.67
N ARG A 256 -23.67 -12.38 -18.03
CA ARG A 256 -22.43 -13.02 -18.51
C ARG A 256 -21.80 -12.39 -19.75
N VAL A 257 -22.24 -11.21 -20.18
CA VAL A 257 -21.50 -10.43 -21.17
C VAL A 257 -20.38 -9.71 -20.44
N VAL A 258 -19.16 -9.88 -20.93
CA VAL A 258 -17.93 -9.27 -20.39
C VAL A 258 -17.26 -8.51 -21.53
N THR A 259 -17.02 -7.22 -21.36
CA THR A 259 -16.08 -6.49 -22.24
C THR A 259 -14.68 -6.71 -21.68
N ARG A 260 -13.80 -7.34 -22.47
CA ARG A 260 -12.41 -7.55 -22.07
C ARG A 260 -11.67 -6.21 -22.11
N VAL A 261 -10.80 -5.99 -21.14
CA VAL A 261 -9.97 -4.79 -21.04
C VAL A 261 -8.52 -5.25 -21.00
N GLN A 262 -7.66 -4.61 -21.79
CA GLN A 262 -6.22 -4.82 -21.68
C GLN A 262 -5.64 -3.79 -20.72
N LEU A 263 -5.09 -4.28 -19.62
CA LEU A 263 -4.37 -3.49 -18.63
C LEU A 263 -3.10 -4.26 -18.27
N GLY A 264 -1.95 -3.61 -18.37
CA GLY A 264 -0.69 -4.30 -18.20
C GLY A 264 0.45 -3.43 -17.72
N ILE A 265 1.60 -4.06 -17.59
CA ILE A 265 2.89 -3.44 -17.28
C ILE A 265 3.92 -3.89 -18.31
N CYS A 266 4.80 -2.97 -18.71
CA CYS A 266 6.06 -3.27 -19.36
C CYS A 266 7.20 -2.99 -18.37
N ILE A 267 8.12 -3.94 -18.22
CA ILE A 267 9.31 -3.77 -17.40
C ILE A 267 10.53 -3.92 -18.30
N THR A 268 11.37 -2.89 -18.36
CA THR A 268 12.62 -2.89 -19.13
C THR A 268 13.81 -2.92 -18.18
N ASN A 269 14.75 -3.83 -18.42
CA ASN A 269 15.98 -3.95 -17.65
C ASN A 269 17.13 -3.19 -18.33
N ASN A 270 17.41 -1.96 -17.92
CA ASN A 270 18.56 -1.18 -18.40
C ASN A 270 19.84 -1.44 -17.59
N THR A 271 19.83 -2.41 -16.66
CA THR A 271 21.01 -2.75 -15.86
C THR A 271 21.93 -3.71 -16.63
N PRO A 272 23.22 -3.81 -16.28
CA PRO A 272 24.14 -4.75 -16.94
C PRO A 272 23.93 -6.21 -16.54
N ASN A 273 23.07 -6.50 -15.56
CA ASN A 273 22.84 -7.85 -15.05
C ASN A 273 21.43 -8.33 -15.41
N PRO A 274 21.21 -9.62 -15.66
CA PRO A 274 19.87 -10.18 -15.75
C PRO A 274 19.10 -10.00 -14.44
N VAL A 275 17.79 -9.76 -14.54
CA VAL A 275 16.91 -9.56 -13.38
C VAL A 275 15.62 -10.36 -13.57
N ARG A 276 15.14 -11.01 -12.51
CA ARG A 276 13.84 -11.70 -12.53
C ARG A 276 12.73 -10.82 -11.93
N PHE A 277 11.57 -10.83 -12.57
CA PHE A 277 10.37 -10.15 -12.09
C PHE A 277 9.28 -11.15 -11.77
N ASN A 278 8.64 -10.98 -10.62
CA ASN A 278 7.54 -11.81 -10.15
C ASN A 278 6.21 -11.21 -10.61
N PHE A 279 5.38 -12.00 -11.28
CA PHE A 279 4.05 -11.62 -11.77
C PHE A 279 2.90 -12.41 -11.11
N PHE A 280 3.20 -13.28 -10.15
CA PHE A 280 2.23 -14.16 -9.53
C PHE A 280 1.20 -13.44 -8.65
N ASP A 281 1.59 -12.47 -7.84
CA ASP A 281 0.68 -11.72 -6.95
C ASP A 281 1.17 -10.29 -6.64
N THR A 282 1.90 -9.69 -7.58
CA THR A 282 2.64 -8.43 -7.36
C THR A 282 1.93 -7.19 -7.90
N LEU A 283 1.06 -7.33 -8.91
CA LEU A 283 0.37 -6.18 -9.50
C LEU A 283 -0.92 -5.84 -8.74
N ILE A 284 -0.92 -4.66 -8.16
CA ILE A 284 -1.99 -4.14 -7.33
C ILE A 284 -2.59 -2.91 -8.04
N PRO A 285 -3.78 -3.02 -8.65
CA PRO A 285 -4.42 -1.90 -9.30
C PRO A 285 -5.03 -0.92 -8.29
N GLN A 286 -5.07 0.34 -8.64
CA GLN A 286 -5.78 1.41 -7.95
C GLN A 286 -6.58 2.20 -8.97
N VAL A 287 -7.83 2.52 -8.65
CA VAL A 287 -8.72 3.29 -9.53
C VAL A 287 -9.16 4.53 -8.78
N VAL A 288 -8.98 5.69 -9.40
CA VAL A 288 -9.39 7.00 -8.89
C VAL A 288 -10.49 7.54 -9.80
N GLY A 289 -11.59 8.00 -9.22
CA GLY A 289 -12.69 8.62 -9.96
C GLY A 289 -12.37 10.04 -10.41
N ALA A 290 -13.23 10.62 -11.25
CA ALA A 290 -13.16 12.03 -11.64
C ALA A 290 -13.24 13.00 -10.45
N ASP A 291 -13.80 12.55 -9.32
CA ASP A 291 -13.86 13.27 -8.05
C ASP A 291 -12.55 13.22 -7.23
N GLY A 292 -11.50 12.58 -7.77
CA GLY A 292 -10.22 12.36 -7.09
C GLY A 292 -10.29 11.31 -5.98
N GLN A 293 -11.43 10.64 -5.78
CA GLN A 293 -11.59 9.63 -4.74
C GLN A 293 -11.08 8.27 -5.21
N VAL A 294 -10.33 7.61 -4.34
CA VAL A 294 -9.87 6.24 -4.60
C VAL A 294 -11.04 5.28 -4.39
N HIS A 295 -11.40 4.55 -5.45
CA HIS A 295 -12.44 3.54 -5.38
C HIS A 295 -12.03 2.37 -4.49
N LEU A 296 -12.96 1.92 -3.66
CA LEU A 296 -12.75 0.77 -2.79
C LEU A 296 -12.46 -0.47 -3.64
N ARG A 297 -11.23 -0.95 -3.54
CA ARG A 297 -10.80 -2.21 -4.12
C ARG A 297 -11.23 -3.37 -3.24
N GLU A 298 -11.93 -4.33 -3.83
CA GLU A 298 -12.21 -5.60 -3.18
C GLU A 298 -11.34 -6.71 -3.74
N TYR A 299 -10.94 -7.66 -2.88
CA TYR A 299 -10.11 -8.79 -3.26
C TYR A 299 -10.89 -10.06 -3.03
N TYR A 300 -10.86 -10.95 -4.02
CA TYR A 300 -11.62 -12.19 -4.00
C TYR A 300 -10.73 -13.29 -4.55
N ARG A 301 -10.50 -14.33 -3.76
CA ARG A 301 -9.77 -15.52 -4.18
C ARG A 301 -10.66 -16.73 -3.95
N ARG A 302 -10.94 -17.49 -5.01
CA ARG A 302 -11.67 -18.76 -4.91
C ARG A 302 -10.73 -19.93 -4.66
N HIS A 303 -9.60 -19.93 -5.35
CA HIS A 303 -8.55 -20.93 -5.22
C HIS A 303 -7.21 -20.22 -5.26
N THR A 304 -6.31 -20.62 -4.36
CA THR A 304 -4.92 -20.17 -4.40
C THR A 304 -4.21 -21.01 -5.46
N LYS A 305 -3.74 -20.36 -6.53
CA LYS A 305 -2.80 -21.01 -7.46
C LYS A 305 -1.46 -21.22 -6.74
N ARG A 306 -0.65 -22.14 -7.23
CA ARG A 306 0.75 -22.20 -6.82
C ARG A 306 1.56 -21.40 -7.83
N PRO A 307 2.58 -20.65 -7.39
CA PRO A 307 3.47 -19.96 -8.31
C PRO A 307 4.21 -20.99 -9.18
N LEU A 308 4.39 -20.65 -10.46
CA LEU A 308 5.12 -21.42 -11.47
C LEU A 308 6.37 -20.63 -11.89
N GLU A 309 7.36 -21.30 -12.45
CA GLU A 309 8.58 -20.63 -12.95
C GLU A 309 8.26 -19.57 -14.01
N SER A 310 7.23 -19.80 -14.83
CA SER A 310 6.75 -18.82 -15.82
C SER A 310 6.19 -17.53 -15.21
N ASP A 311 5.86 -17.53 -13.91
CA ASP A 311 5.45 -16.32 -13.21
C ASP A 311 6.66 -15.45 -12.81
N PHE A 312 7.90 -15.93 -13.01
CA PHE A 312 9.15 -15.24 -12.68
C PHE A 312 10.00 -14.96 -13.92
N SER A 313 9.55 -14.02 -14.75
CA SER A 313 10.23 -13.67 -16.01
C SER A 313 11.66 -13.17 -15.77
N LEU A 314 12.65 -13.87 -16.34
CA LEU A 314 14.03 -13.39 -16.43
C LEU A 314 14.17 -12.42 -17.61
N VAL A 315 14.68 -11.22 -17.35
CA VAL A 315 14.86 -10.16 -18.35
C VAL A 315 16.34 -9.83 -18.46
N MET A 316 16.91 -9.97 -19.66
CA MET A 316 18.32 -9.67 -19.91
C MET A 316 18.57 -8.15 -20.01
N PRO A 317 19.83 -7.70 -19.89
CA PRO A 317 20.20 -6.30 -20.15
C PRO A 317 19.69 -5.78 -21.49
N GLY A 318 19.01 -4.65 -21.48
CA GLY A 318 18.39 -4.00 -22.64
C GLY A 318 17.07 -4.61 -23.10
N GLU A 319 16.64 -5.74 -22.53
CA GLU A 319 15.37 -6.38 -22.87
C GLU A 319 14.21 -5.86 -22.02
N SER A 320 13.00 -6.14 -22.49
CA SER A 320 11.76 -5.86 -21.79
C SER A 320 10.84 -7.06 -21.74
N THR A 321 10.03 -7.12 -20.68
CA THR A 321 8.95 -8.10 -20.55
C THR A 321 7.63 -7.37 -20.37
N THR A 322 6.56 -7.91 -20.91
CA THR A 322 5.22 -7.33 -20.84
C THR A 322 4.24 -8.33 -20.26
N LEU A 323 3.45 -7.89 -19.29
CA LEU A 323 2.34 -8.66 -18.73
C LEU A 323 1.05 -7.87 -18.88
N PHE A 324 0.06 -8.44 -19.55
CA PHE A 324 -1.32 -7.97 -19.51
C PHE A 324 -2.11 -8.82 -18.52
N GLN A 325 -2.70 -8.18 -17.51
CA GLN A 325 -3.62 -8.84 -16.60
C GLN A 325 -4.94 -9.11 -17.32
N GLU A 326 -5.53 -10.27 -17.05
CA GLU A 326 -6.90 -10.55 -17.50
C GLU A 326 -7.85 -9.61 -16.77
N ALA A 327 -8.31 -8.57 -17.48
CA ALA A 327 -9.28 -7.63 -16.96
C ALA A 327 -10.57 -7.65 -17.78
N GLY A 328 -11.68 -7.38 -17.09
CA GLY A 328 -13.00 -7.41 -17.69
C GLY A 328 -14.00 -6.54 -16.97
N LEU A 329 -14.89 -5.97 -17.77
CA LEU A 329 -16.01 -5.15 -17.35
C LEU A 329 -17.29 -5.97 -17.47
N TYR A 330 -18.11 -6.00 -16.42
CA TYR A 330 -19.40 -6.70 -16.46
C TYR A 330 -20.43 -6.14 -15.49
N TRP A 331 -21.70 -6.43 -15.79
CA TRP A 331 -22.82 -6.10 -14.93
C TRP A 331 -23.03 -7.15 -13.84
N ARG A 332 -23.13 -6.70 -12.59
CA ARG A 332 -23.64 -7.47 -11.46
C ARG A 332 -25.11 -7.12 -11.20
N LYS A 333 -25.82 -7.99 -10.47
CA LYS A 333 -27.20 -7.75 -10.03
C LYS A 333 -27.34 -6.36 -9.40
N GLY A 334 -28.42 -5.66 -9.77
CA GLY A 334 -28.74 -4.33 -9.25
C GLY A 334 -28.06 -3.18 -10.00
N ASP A 335 -27.85 -3.33 -11.32
CA ASP A 335 -27.22 -2.32 -12.17
C ASP A 335 -25.86 -1.82 -11.65
N GLN A 336 -25.11 -2.70 -11.00
CA GLN A 336 -23.77 -2.39 -10.53
C GLN A 336 -22.75 -2.85 -11.56
N PHE A 337 -22.02 -1.89 -12.08
CA PHE A 337 -20.89 -2.15 -12.95
C PHE A 337 -19.65 -2.52 -12.13
N ILE A 338 -18.90 -3.48 -12.64
CA ILE A 338 -17.69 -3.99 -12.00
C ILE A 338 -16.56 -4.06 -13.01
N LEU A 339 -15.45 -3.41 -12.68
CA LEU A 339 -14.14 -3.70 -13.27
C LEU A 339 -13.48 -4.79 -12.42
N SER A 340 -13.16 -5.92 -13.04
CA SER A 340 -12.44 -7.03 -12.43
C SER A 340 -11.09 -7.20 -13.11
N ILE A 341 -10.03 -7.33 -12.33
CA ILE A 341 -8.65 -7.47 -12.81
C ILE A 341 -8.06 -8.69 -12.10
N ALA A 342 -7.53 -9.65 -12.85
CA ALA A 342 -6.84 -10.80 -12.28
C ALA A 342 -5.65 -10.35 -11.42
N ALA A 343 -5.43 -11.05 -10.32
CA ALA A 343 -4.32 -10.79 -9.41
C ALA A 343 -3.11 -11.71 -9.66
N GLY A 344 -3.20 -12.62 -10.63
CA GLY A 344 -2.20 -13.67 -10.92
C GLY A 344 -2.38 -14.94 -10.08
N ASP A 345 -2.59 -14.79 -8.77
CA ASP A 345 -2.65 -15.88 -7.77
C ASP A 345 -3.94 -16.73 -7.76
N GLY A 346 -4.78 -16.59 -8.80
CA GLY A 346 -6.12 -17.18 -8.87
C GLY A 346 -7.20 -16.32 -8.22
N GLY A 347 -6.84 -15.17 -7.68
CA GLY A 347 -7.74 -14.13 -7.23
C GLY A 347 -7.98 -13.03 -8.26
N TYR A 348 -8.88 -12.12 -7.89
CA TYR A 348 -9.26 -10.95 -8.65
C TYR A 348 -9.35 -9.75 -7.72
N TRP A 349 -8.97 -8.59 -8.24
CA TRP A 349 -9.34 -7.29 -7.73
C TRP A 349 -10.64 -6.87 -8.41
N ASN A 350 -11.67 -6.47 -7.64
CA ASN A 350 -12.85 -5.86 -8.24
C ASN A 350 -13.12 -4.48 -7.66
N PHE A 351 -13.44 -3.56 -8.54
CA PHE A 351 -13.88 -2.20 -8.26
C PHE A 351 -15.37 -2.12 -8.57
N LYS A 352 -16.18 -1.79 -7.57
CA LYS A 352 -17.64 -1.70 -7.72
C LYS A 352 -18.05 -0.25 -8.00
N VAL A 353 -19.23 -0.11 -8.61
CA VAL A 353 -19.96 1.16 -8.70
C VAL A 353 -19.22 2.22 -9.51
N LEU A 354 -18.62 1.82 -10.64
CA LEU A 354 -18.17 2.81 -11.62
C LEU A 354 -19.38 3.28 -12.43
N LYS A 355 -19.39 4.56 -12.78
CA LYS A 355 -20.37 5.21 -13.66
C LYS A 355 -19.69 5.53 -14.99
N VAL A 356 -20.47 5.98 -15.96
CA VAL A 356 -19.95 6.57 -17.20
C VAL A 356 -19.27 7.89 -16.79
N ASP A 357 -17.94 7.90 -16.76
CA ASP A 357 -17.13 9.03 -16.33
C ASP A 357 -15.66 8.84 -16.75
N MET A 358 -14.83 9.84 -16.46
CA MET A 358 -13.38 9.76 -16.51
C MET A 358 -12.82 9.15 -15.23
N TYR A 359 -11.83 8.28 -15.40
CA TYR A 359 -11.14 7.60 -14.32
C TYR A 359 -9.64 7.64 -14.56
N GLN A 360 -8.89 7.49 -13.48
CA GLN A 360 -7.45 7.25 -13.51
C GLN A 360 -7.17 5.86 -12.96
N ILE A 361 -6.30 5.11 -13.63
CA ILE A 361 -5.80 3.84 -13.15
C ILE A 361 -4.30 3.94 -12.87
N GLN A 362 -3.89 3.41 -11.72
CA GLN A 362 -2.50 3.23 -11.35
C GLN A 362 -2.28 1.74 -11.09
N LEU A 363 -1.14 1.24 -11.51
CA LEU A 363 -0.64 -0.06 -11.08
C LEU A 363 0.46 0.17 -10.07
N VAL A 364 0.49 -0.66 -9.02
CA VAL A 364 1.61 -0.77 -8.10
C VAL A 364 2.22 -2.15 -8.29
N TYR A 365 3.49 -2.21 -8.68
CA TYR A 365 4.25 -3.44 -8.66
C TYR A 365 4.84 -3.61 -7.26
N ASN A 366 4.40 -4.61 -6.51
CA ASN A 366 4.85 -4.88 -5.15
C ASN A 366 5.38 -6.31 -5.06
N ASN A 367 6.69 -6.49 -5.28
CA ASN A 367 7.33 -7.77 -5.03
C ASN A 367 7.92 -7.80 -3.62
N LYS A 368 7.21 -8.54 -2.76
CA LYS A 368 7.52 -8.71 -1.35
C LYS A 368 8.43 -9.89 -1.01
N TYR A 369 8.58 -10.84 -1.94
CA TYR A 369 9.30 -12.06 -1.64
C TYR A 369 10.79 -11.79 -1.72
N THR A 370 11.50 -12.18 -0.67
CA THR A 370 12.95 -12.27 -0.74
C THR A 370 13.33 -13.48 -1.59
N ALA A 371 14.53 -13.45 -2.19
CA ALA A 371 15.06 -14.56 -2.99
C ALA A 371 15.14 -15.88 -2.20
N GLN A 372 15.05 -15.84 -0.87
CA GLN A 372 15.11 -17.01 0.01
C GLN A 372 13.73 -17.64 0.28
N GLU A 373 12.63 -17.01 -0.11
CA GLU A 373 11.28 -17.41 0.32
C GLU A 373 10.46 -18.10 -0.78
N ILE A 374 10.87 -18.02 -2.04
CA ILE A 374 10.12 -18.64 -3.14
C ILE A 374 10.73 -19.98 -3.52
N GLU A 375 10.15 -21.04 -2.96
CA GLU A 375 10.37 -22.39 -3.44
C GLU A 375 9.35 -22.72 -4.53
N ILE A 376 9.83 -22.93 -5.76
CA ILE A 376 8.98 -23.48 -6.83
C ILE A 376 9.07 -24.99 -6.79
N TYR A 377 7.94 -25.63 -6.52
CA TYR A 377 7.83 -27.08 -6.50
C TYR A 377 7.53 -27.63 -7.90
N TYR A 378 8.49 -28.35 -8.47
CA TYR A 378 8.33 -29.05 -9.74
C TYR A 378 7.76 -30.43 -9.48
N ARG A 379 6.49 -30.63 -9.82
CA ARG A 379 5.80 -31.90 -9.57
C ARG A 379 6.46 -33.10 -10.26
N GLU A 380 7.06 -32.88 -11.43
CA GLU A 380 7.67 -33.94 -12.24
C GLU A 380 8.99 -34.45 -11.65
N SER A 381 9.80 -33.56 -11.07
CA SER A 381 11.10 -33.90 -10.48
C SER A 381 11.05 -34.10 -8.97
N LEU A 382 9.94 -33.75 -8.32
CA LEU A 382 9.81 -33.66 -6.85
C LEU A 382 10.85 -32.72 -6.20
N ASN A 383 11.49 -31.86 -6.99
CA ASN A 383 12.50 -30.92 -6.53
C ASN A 383 11.89 -29.54 -6.30
N THR A 384 12.43 -28.84 -5.30
CA THR A 384 12.23 -27.41 -5.09
C THR A 384 13.45 -26.67 -5.62
N ASN A 385 13.24 -25.68 -6.48
CA ASN A 385 14.30 -24.75 -6.87
C ASN A 385 14.04 -23.40 -6.21
N LEU A 386 15.11 -22.78 -5.75
CA LEU A 386 15.10 -21.41 -5.26
C LEU A 386 15.20 -20.44 -6.43
N ILE A 387 14.37 -19.40 -6.44
CA ILE A 387 14.43 -18.36 -7.47
C ILE A 387 15.31 -17.21 -7.01
N GLU A 388 16.50 -17.14 -7.60
CA GLU A 388 17.48 -16.10 -7.33
C GLU A 388 17.35 -14.91 -8.29
N GLY A 389 17.93 -13.76 -7.91
CA GLY A 389 18.00 -12.57 -8.76
C GLY A 389 16.66 -11.86 -8.96
N LEU A 390 15.71 -12.04 -8.03
CA LEU A 390 14.43 -11.32 -8.04
C LEU A 390 14.64 -9.84 -7.74
N TRP A 391 13.97 -8.98 -8.51
CA TRP A 391 13.83 -7.57 -8.16
C TRP A 391 12.85 -7.43 -6.99
N ILE A 392 13.26 -6.77 -5.91
CA ILE A 392 12.47 -6.62 -4.68
C ILE A 392 12.14 -5.14 -4.46
N GLY A 393 10.90 -4.88 -4.06
CA GLY A 393 10.44 -3.53 -3.73
C GLY A 393 9.02 -3.26 -4.16
N MET A 394 8.59 -2.03 -3.93
CA MET A 394 7.29 -1.52 -4.31
C MET A 394 7.45 -0.27 -5.19
N VAL A 395 6.90 -0.32 -6.40
CA VAL A 395 6.91 0.79 -7.37
C VAL A 395 5.49 1.15 -7.73
N SER A 396 5.10 2.38 -7.38
CA SER A 396 3.91 3.01 -7.93
C SER A 396 4.23 3.54 -9.33
N MET A 397 3.49 3.11 -10.35
CA MET A 397 3.57 3.72 -11.68
C MET A 397 2.73 5.00 -11.72
N PRO A 398 2.98 5.90 -12.68
CA PRO A 398 2.11 7.06 -12.88
C PRO A 398 0.67 6.64 -13.19
N LYS A 399 -0.28 7.54 -12.92
CA LYS A 399 -1.69 7.34 -13.21
C LYS A 399 -1.95 7.54 -14.71
N VAL A 400 -2.75 6.67 -15.31
CA VAL A 400 -3.21 6.81 -16.69
C VAL A 400 -4.72 7.00 -16.72
N GLU A 401 -5.17 7.97 -17.50
CA GLU A 401 -6.59 8.26 -17.68
C GLU A 401 -7.26 7.28 -18.63
N PHE A 402 -8.51 6.93 -18.30
CA PHE A 402 -9.40 6.20 -19.18
C PHE A 402 -10.85 6.67 -18.97
N HIS A 403 -11.67 6.51 -20.00
CA HIS A 403 -13.08 6.89 -20.01
C HIS A 403 -13.96 5.65 -20.09
N LEU A 404 -15.02 5.61 -19.28
CA LEU A 404 -16.11 4.65 -19.44
C LEU A 404 -17.22 5.29 -20.26
N VAL A 405 -17.65 4.63 -21.34
CA VAL A 405 -18.69 5.11 -22.27
C VAL A 405 -19.84 4.14 -22.45
#